data_AF-A0A7K6AEC6-F1
#
_entry.id   AF-A0A7K6AEC6-F1
#
_cell.length_a   1.000
_cell.length_b   1.000
_cell.length_c   1.000
_cell.angle_alpha   90.00
_cell.angle_beta   90.00
_cell.angle_gamma   90.00
#
_symmetry.space_group_name_H-M   'P 1'
#
loop_
_entity.id
_entity.type
_entity.pdbx_description
1 polymer ?
#
loop_
_entity_poly.entity_id
_entity_poly.type
_entity_poly.pdbx_seq_one_letter_code
_entity_poly.pdbx_strand_id
1 'polypeptide(L)'
;PLPRLLVGAPWDGDGQGDVYKCGVGPQNSSCAKADLGAAAPWLRGSAGRLGMSLVGSKDGGVVACAPLWSQECGTSVFSSGRCVRLDEELRLVGTVAPTAQRCSTYMDIVLVLDGSNSIYPWEEVQEFLGNILGRFFIGPGQTQVRVRRRG
;
A
#
# COMPACT_ATOMS: atom_id res chain seq x y z
N PRO A 1 -7.70 10.61 33.61
CA PRO A 1 -7.56 9.45 32.69
C PRO A 1 -6.19 8.79 32.88
N LEU A 2 -6.15 7.46 33.04
CA LEU A 2 -4.87 6.74 33.08
C LEU A 2 -4.18 6.84 31.70
N PRO A 3 -2.84 6.99 31.64
CA PRO A 3 -2.11 6.98 30.39
C PRO A 3 -2.31 5.63 29.68
N ARG A 4 -2.42 5.69 28.35
CA ARG A 4 -2.64 4.53 27.50
C ARG A 4 -1.53 4.45 26.46
N LEU A 5 -1.03 3.26 26.19
CA LEU A 5 -0.01 2.99 25.18
C LEU A 5 -0.68 2.31 23.98
N LEU A 6 -0.40 2.83 22.78
CA LEU A 6 -0.80 2.20 21.53
C LEU A 6 0.38 1.38 21.00
N VAL A 7 0.10 0.14 20.59
CA VAL A 7 1.11 -0.80 20.09
C VAL A 7 0.65 -1.35 18.75
N GLY A 8 1.50 -1.22 17.73
CA GLY A 8 1.29 -1.86 16.44
C GLY A 8 1.88 -3.27 16.44
N ALA A 9 1.13 -4.22 15.90
CA ALA A 9 1.53 -5.63 15.80
C ALA A 9 1.42 -6.11 14.34
N PRO A 10 2.33 -5.69 13.44
CA PRO A 10 2.22 -5.93 11.99
C PRO A 10 2.36 -7.40 11.55
N TRP A 11 2.63 -8.32 12.47
CA TRP A 11 2.75 -9.76 12.23
C TRP A 11 1.59 -10.57 12.81
N ASP A 12 0.71 -9.94 13.58
CA ASP A 12 -0.45 -10.60 14.13
C ASP A 12 -1.44 -11.03 13.03
N GLY A 13 -2.18 -12.12 13.27
CA GLY A 13 -3.12 -12.67 12.28
C GLY A 13 -2.48 -13.04 10.95
N ASP A 14 -1.35 -13.76 10.98
CA ASP A 14 -0.60 -14.22 9.79
C ASP A 14 -0.11 -13.07 8.88
N GLY A 15 0.36 -11.99 9.48
CA GLY A 15 0.92 -10.83 8.75
C GLY A 15 -0.12 -9.82 8.25
N GLN A 16 -1.40 -10.03 8.53
CA GLN A 16 -2.45 -9.03 8.35
C GLN A 16 -2.16 -7.78 9.20
N GLY A 17 -1.72 -8.01 10.43
CA GLY A 17 -1.39 -7.00 11.42
C GLY A 17 -2.61 -6.45 12.16
N ASP A 18 -2.38 -5.94 13.35
CA ASP A 18 -3.41 -5.26 14.16
C ASP A 18 -2.79 -4.18 15.07
N VAL A 19 -3.65 -3.46 15.79
CA VAL A 19 -3.30 -2.45 16.78
C VAL A 19 -3.88 -2.82 18.13
N TYR A 20 -3.10 -2.58 19.17
CA TYR A 20 -3.45 -2.87 20.55
C TYR A 20 -3.40 -1.60 21.39
N LYS A 21 -4.26 -1.56 22.39
CA LYS A 21 -4.30 -0.49 23.40
C LYS A 21 -4.04 -1.09 24.77
N CYS A 22 -2.93 -0.70 25.37
CA CYS A 22 -2.46 -1.21 26.64
C CYS A 22 -2.59 -0.15 27.72
N GLY A 23 -3.02 -0.54 28.91
CA GLY A 23 -2.95 0.33 30.09
C GLY A 23 -1.50 0.60 30.47
N VAL A 24 -1.18 1.82 30.90
CA VAL A 24 0.12 2.14 31.51
C VAL A 24 -0.12 2.30 33.02
N GLY A 25 0.29 1.30 33.81
CA GLY A 25 -0.04 1.18 35.24
C GLY A 25 0.75 0.06 35.94
N PRO A 26 0.38 -0.35 37.17
CA PRO A 26 1.13 -1.36 37.91
C PRO A 26 1.07 -2.75 37.24
N GLN A 27 2.01 -3.62 37.61
CA GLN A 27 2.26 -4.98 37.07
C GLN A 27 0.96 -5.70 36.65
N ASN A 28 0.92 -6.22 35.41
CA ASN A 28 -0.21 -6.85 34.71
C ASN A 28 -1.20 -5.92 33.98
N SER A 29 -0.71 -4.88 33.28
CA SER A 29 -1.59 -4.16 32.35
C SER A 29 -1.97 -5.04 31.15
N SER A 30 -3.27 -5.20 30.91
CA SER A 30 -3.78 -5.92 29.74
C SER A 30 -3.79 -5.01 28.50
N CYS A 31 -3.62 -5.64 27.34
CA CYS A 31 -3.76 -5.00 26.04
C CYS A 31 -5.04 -5.48 25.37
N ALA A 32 -5.89 -4.55 24.96
CA ALA A 32 -7.06 -4.84 24.15
C ALA A 32 -6.71 -4.72 22.66
N LYS A 33 -7.05 -5.75 21.88
CA LYS A 33 -6.88 -5.78 20.43
C LYS A 33 -8.02 -5.00 19.74
N ALA A 34 -7.73 -4.27 18.66
CA ALA A 34 -8.77 -3.57 17.89
C ALA A 34 -9.71 -4.55 17.16
N ASP A 35 -9.17 -5.68 16.69
CA ASP A 35 -9.90 -6.76 16.01
C ASP A 35 -10.75 -6.26 14.84
N LEU A 36 -10.07 -5.59 13.90
CA LEU A 36 -10.72 -4.91 12.77
C LEU A 36 -11.20 -5.88 11.67
N GLY A 37 -11.08 -7.19 11.85
CA GLY A 37 -11.31 -8.18 10.80
C GLY A 37 -12.70 -8.12 10.15
N ALA A 38 -13.75 -7.81 10.91
CA ALA A 38 -15.11 -7.62 10.37
C ALA A 38 -15.36 -6.20 9.84
N ALA A 39 -14.81 -5.18 10.50
CA ALA A 39 -15.03 -3.78 10.16
C ALA A 39 -14.21 -3.32 8.94
N ALA A 40 -13.04 -3.92 8.71
CA ALA A 40 -12.14 -3.63 7.59
C ALA A 40 -11.84 -4.92 6.80
N PRO A 41 -12.79 -5.41 5.97
CA PRO A 41 -12.66 -6.67 5.22
C PRO A 41 -11.43 -6.72 4.30
N TRP A 42 -10.97 -5.57 3.82
CA TRP A 42 -9.80 -5.45 2.95
C TRP A 42 -8.48 -5.86 3.60
N LEU A 43 -8.43 -5.97 4.93
CA LEU A 43 -7.29 -6.54 5.64
C LEU A 43 -7.22 -8.06 5.45
N ARG A 44 -8.36 -8.74 5.27
CA ARG A 44 -8.41 -10.21 5.18
C ARG A 44 -7.65 -10.72 3.97
N GLY A 45 -6.85 -11.77 4.16
CA GLY A 45 -6.12 -12.44 3.08
C GLY A 45 -4.99 -11.61 2.48
N SER A 46 -4.65 -10.46 3.07
CA SER A 46 -3.53 -9.62 2.63
C SER A 46 -2.51 -9.48 3.76
N ALA A 47 -1.23 -9.70 3.47
CA ALA A 47 -0.13 -9.46 4.42
C ALA A 47 0.20 -7.95 4.49
N GLY A 48 -0.81 -7.13 4.79
CA GLY A 48 -0.75 -5.68 4.71
C GLY A 48 0.15 -5.02 5.76
N ARG A 49 0.49 -5.74 6.85
CA ARG A 49 1.27 -5.22 7.99
C ARG A 49 0.60 -4.07 8.72
N LEU A 50 -0.69 -4.17 9.02
CA LEU A 50 -1.35 -3.10 9.75
C LEU A 50 -0.67 -2.83 11.10
N GLY A 51 -0.46 -1.56 11.42
CA GLY A 51 0.22 -1.16 12.65
C GLY A 51 1.74 -1.01 12.50
N MET A 52 2.29 -1.15 11.28
CA MET A 52 3.69 -0.78 11.00
C MET A 52 3.98 0.70 11.26
N SER A 53 2.98 1.57 11.03
CA SER A 53 3.05 2.97 11.42
C SER A 53 1.74 3.41 12.06
N LEU A 54 1.88 4.24 13.10
CA LEU A 54 0.80 4.76 13.91
C LEU A 54 0.98 6.27 14.06
N VAL A 55 -0.11 7.02 13.98
CA VAL A 55 -0.13 8.45 14.28
C VAL A 55 -1.35 8.79 15.11
N GLY A 56 -1.15 9.47 16.23
CA GLY A 56 -2.24 9.97 17.06
C GLY A 56 -2.98 11.12 16.36
N SER A 57 -4.29 11.17 16.53
CA SER A 57 -5.15 12.22 16.00
C SER A 57 -5.58 13.17 17.12
N LYS A 58 -5.92 14.43 16.76
CA LYS A 58 -6.26 15.48 17.74
C LYS A 58 -7.57 15.21 18.49
N ASP A 59 -8.44 14.37 17.92
CA ASP A 59 -9.70 13.89 18.51
C ASP A 59 -9.51 12.68 19.43
N GLY A 60 -8.27 12.35 19.81
CA GLY A 60 -7.95 11.21 20.68
C GLY A 60 -7.87 9.86 19.97
N GLY A 61 -8.31 9.80 18.71
CA GLY A 61 -8.20 8.62 17.86
C GLY A 61 -6.78 8.34 17.37
N VAL A 62 -6.65 7.30 16.56
CA VAL A 62 -5.39 6.89 15.94
C VAL A 62 -5.59 6.57 14.46
N VAL A 63 -4.62 6.91 13.63
CA VAL A 63 -4.52 6.37 12.27
C VAL A 63 -3.44 5.30 12.27
N ALA A 64 -3.80 4.11 11.81
CA ALA A 64 -2.90 2.98 11.69
C ALA A 64 -2.78 2.56 10.23
N CYS A 65 -1.56 2.38 9.75
CA CYS A 65 -1.31 2.08 8.35
C CYS A 65 -0.69 0.71 8.13
N ALA A 66 -1.04 0.13 6.98
CA ALA A 66 -0.62 -1.13 6.41
C ALA A 66 0.10 -0.81 5.08
N PRO A 67 1.39 -0.43 5.12
CA PRO A 67 2.09 0.08 3.94
C PRO A 67 2.42 -1.00 2.90
N LEU A 68 2.43 -2.28 3.29
CA LEU A 68 2.64 -3.39 2.34
C LEU A 68 1.34 -3.92 1.74
N TRP A 69 0.20 -3.34 2.13
CA TRP A 69 -1.07 -3.68 1.50
C TRP A 69 -1.02 -3.32 0.01
N SER A 70 -1.42 -4.28 -0.81
CA SER A 70 -1.37 -4.16 -2.26
C SER A 70 -2.73 -4.48 -2.87
N GLN A 71 -3.09 -3.74 -3.91
CA GLN A 71 -4.31 -3.93 -4.68
C GLN A 71 -3.99 -4.70 -5.95
N GLU A 72 -4.73 -5.75 -6.21
CA GLU A 72 -4.66 -6.46 -7.49
C GLU A 72 -5.57 -5.76 -8.51
N CYS A 73 -5.01 -5.50 -9.70
CA CYS A 73 -5.71 -4.93 -10.85
C CYS A 73 -5.37 -5.76 -12.09
N GLY A 74 -6.20 -6.74 -12.42
CA GLY A 74 -5.91 -7.71 -13.47
C GLY A 74 -4.71 -8.57 -13.09
N THR A 75 -3.65 -8.55 -13.90
CA THR A 75 -2.39 -9.28 -13.64
C THR A 75 -1.34 -8.44 -12.90
N SER A 76 -1.66 -7.19 -12.58
CA SER A 76 -0.74 -6.25 -11.94
C SER A 76 -1.08 -6.04 -10.46
N VAL A 77 -0.05 -5.85 -9.66
CA VAL A 77 -0.16 -5.61 -8.21
C VAL A 77 0.36 -4.21 -7.90
N PHE A 78 -0.48 -3.37 -7.28
CA PHE A 78 -0.16 -2.00 -6.91
C PHE A 78 -0.06 -1.87 -5.40
N SER A 79 1.16 -1.72 -4.88
CA SER A 79 1.42 -1.52 -3.46
C SER A 79 1.21 -0.06 -3.06
N SER A 80 -0.04 0.37 -2.94
CA SER A 80 -0.36 1.74 -2.51
C SER A 80 -0.28 1.92 -1.00
N GLY A 81 -0.42 0.84 -0.23
CA GLY A 81 -0.70 0.89 1.20
C GLY A 81 -2.12 1.40 1.49
N ARG A 82 -2.62 1.13 2.70
CA ARG A 82 -3.90 1.61 3.23
C ARG A 82 -3.79 1.90 4.72
N CYS A 83 -4.66 2.77 5.21
CA CYS A 83 -4.75 3.09 6.63
C CYS A 83 -6.19 3.01 7.13
N VAL A 84 -6.37 2.71 8.41
CA VAL A 84 -7.62 2.86 9.14
C VAL A 84 -7.51 4.07 10.06
N ARG A 85 -8.60 4.82 10.18
CA ARG A 85 -8.80 5.79 11.26
C ARG A 85 -9.68 5.13 12.31
N LEU A 86 -9.18 5.07 13.53
CA LEU A 86 -9.86 4.51 14.68
C LEU A 86 -10.18 5.63 15.69
N ASP A 87 -11.28 5.49 16.39
CA ASP A 87 -11.62 6.36 17.52
C ASP A 87 -10.81 5.99 18.78
N GLU A 88 -11.08 6.66 19.90
CA GLU A 88 -10.41 6.39 21.18
C GLU A 88 -10.60 4.93 21.63
N GLU A 89 -11.70 4.27 21.28
CA GLU A 89 -12.06 2.90 21.64
C GLU A 89 -11.51 1.85 20.66
N LEU A 90 -10.66 2.25 19.70
CA LEU A 90 -10.16 1.41 18.61
C LEU A 90 -11.25 0.92 17.64
N ARG A 91 -12.40 1.60 17.57
CA ARG A 91 -13.45 1.29 16.59
C ARG A 91 -13.16 2.00 15.27
N LEU A 92 -13.45 1.33 14.16
CA LEU A 92 -13.24 1.88 12.84
C LEU A 92 -14.17 3.07 12.57
N VAL A 93 -13.57 4.24 12.29
CA VAL A 93 -14.27 5.45 11.86
C VAL A 93 -14.23 5.60 10.35
N GLY A 94 -13.13 5.18 9.72
CA GLY A 94 -12.98 5.27 8.27
C GLY A 94 -11.69 4.63 7.76
N THR A 95 -11.59 4.52 6.44
CA THR A 95 -10.39 4.05 5.76
C THR A 95 -9.79 5.19 4.94
N VAL A 96 -8.46 5.30 4.97
CA VAL A 96 -7.68 6.29 4.23
C VAL A 96 -6.74 5.56 3.29
N ALA A 97 -6.80 5.89 2.00
CA ALA A 97 -5.97 5.27 0.98
C ALA A 97 -5.56 6.34 -0.04
N PRO A 98 -4.61 7.23 0.30
CA PRO A 98 -4.34 8.45 -0.47
C PRO A 98 -3.79 8.15 -1.88
N THR A 99 -3.03 7.08 -1.98
CA THR A 99 -2.33 6.60 -3.17
C THR A 99 -3.06 5.45 -3.85
N ALA A 100 -4.25 5.06 -3.36
CA ALA A 100 -5.02 4.01 -4.00
C ALA A 100 -5.46 4.48 -5.39
N GLN A 101 -4.83 3.89 -6.40
CA GLN A 101 -5.26 4.07 -7.77
C GLN A 101 -6.50 3.23 -7.99
N ARG A 102 -7.49 3.82 -8.68
CA ARG A 102 -8.52 3.01 -9.31
C ARG A 102 -7.80 2.05 -10.26
N CYS A 103 -8.25 0.80 -10.35
CA CYS A 103 -7.77 -0.10 -11.39
C CYS A 103 -8.14 0.49 -12.75
N SER A 104 -7.25 1.33 -13.28
CA SER A 104 -7.34 1.94 -14.58
C SER A 104 -6.86 0.92 -15.60
N THR A 105 -7.58 0.81 -16.71
CA THR A 105 -7.10 0.06 -17.88
C THR A 105 -5.99 0.79 -18.62
N TYR A 106 -5.72 2.05 -18.28
CA TYR A 106 -4.81 2.95 -18.98
C TYR A 106 -3.76 3.54 -18.03
N MET A 107 -2.51 3.58 -18.47
CA MET A 107 -1.36 4.03 -17.67
C MET A 107 -0.42 4.94 -18.46
N ASP A 108 0.35 5.79 -17.78
CA ASP A 108 1.43 6.54 -18.40
C ASP A 108 2.75 5.76 -18.21
N ILE A 109 3.36 5.31 -19.30
CA ILE A 109 4.57 4.50 -19.28
C ILE A 109 5.76 5.35 -19.72
N VAL A 110 6.81 5.40 -18.88
CA VAL A 110 8.08 6.06 -19.22
C VAL A 110 9.17 5.01 -19.31
N LEU A 111 9.74 4.84 -20.49
CA LEU A 111 10.83 3.91 -20.76
C LEU A 111 12.14 4.68 -20.88
N VAL A 112 13.07 4.41 -19.98
CA VAL A 112 14.42 4.98 -20.00
C VAL A 112 15.38 3.92 -20.53
N LEU A 113 15.99 4.19 -21.68
CA LEU A 113 16.86 3.25 -22.38
C LEU A 113 18.32 3.67 -22.27
N ASP A 114 19.20 2.71 -21.94
CA ASP A 114 20.65 2.91 -22.00
C ASP A 114 21.08 3.08 -23.45
N GLY A 115 21.64 4.26 -23.73
CA GLY A 115 22.05 4.77 -25.02
C GLY A 115 23.52 4.51 -25.39
N SER A 116 24.27 3.84 -24.52
CA SER A 116 25.73 3.65 -24.59
C SER A 116 26.16 2.76 -25.77
N ASN A 117 27.46 2.77 -26.09
CA ASN A 117 27.99 1.93 -27.18
C ASN A 117 28.07 0.44 -26.84
N SER A 118 27.98 0.06 -25.55
CA SER A 118 28.02 -1.35 -25.12
C SER A 118 26.73 -2.12 -25.41
N ILE A 119 25.63 -1.43 -25.70
CA ILE A 119 24.33 -2.06 -26.02
C ILE A 119 24.15 -2.29 -27.54
N TYR A 120 25.17 -2.01 -28.35
CA TYR A 120 25.14 -2.28 -29.79
C TYR A 120 25.36 -3.77 -30.07
N PRO A 121 24.63 -4.39 -31.02
CA PRO A 121 23.56 -3.80 -31.85
C PRO A 121 22.21 -3.72 -31.13
N TRP A 122 21.43 -2.70 -31.49
CA TRP A 122 20.19 -2.31 -30.78
C TRP A 122 18.95 -3.18 -31.05
N GLU A 123 19.10 -4.29 -31.77
CA GLU A 123 18.00 -5.10 -32.27
C GLU A 123 17.15 -5.68 -31.14
N GLU A 124 17.78 -6.26 -30.11
CA GLU A 124 17.09 -6.84 -28.96
C GLU A 124 16.29 -5.77 -28.17
N VAL A 125 16.84 -4.56 -28.05
CA VAL A 125 16.16 -3.45 -27.37
C VAL A 125 14.92 -3.02 -28.17
N GLN A 126 15.02 -2.95 -29.49
CA GLN A 126 13.89 -2.62 -30.36
C GLN A 126 12.80 -3.71 -30.32
N GLU A 127 13.20 -4.99 -30.35
CA GLU A 127 12.28 -6.11 -30.25
C GLU A 127 11.54 -6.12 -28.90
N PHE A 128 12.27 -5.92 -27.80
CA PHE A 128 11.69 -5.78 -26.47
C PHE A 128 10.65 -4.65 -26.43
N LEU A 129 10.98 -3.47 -26.97
CA LEU A 129 10.05 -2.35 -27.05
C LEU A 129 8.81 -2.70 -27.87
N GLY A 130 8.96 -3.32 -29.03
CA GLY A 130 7.82 -3.76 -29.86
C GLY A 130 6.91 -4.74 -29.12
N ASN A 131 7.51 -5.74 -28.47
CA ASN A 131 6.78 -6.77 -27.72
C ASN A 131 6.04 -6.23 -26.50
N ILE A 132 6.60 -5.22 -25.82
CA ILE A 132 5.95 -4.57 -24.68
C ILE A 132 4.86 -3.61 -25.15
N LEU A 133 5.16 -2.73 -26.10
CA LEU A 133 4.23 -1.69 -26.55
C LEU A 133 3.01 -2.29 -27.25
N GLY A 134 3.17 -3.42 -27.95
CA GLY A 134 2.07 -4.17 -28.55
C GLY A 134 1.06 -4.77 -27.57
N ARG A 135 1.36 -4.77 -26.26
CA ARG A 135 0.45 -5.25 -25.21
C ARG A 135 -0.45 -4.15 -24.64
N PHE A 136 -0.22 -2.90 -25.00
CA PHE A 136 -0.97 -1.76 -24.47
C PHE A 136 -1.84 -1.10 -25.54
N PHE A 137 -3.05 -0.69 -25.15
CA PHE A 137 -3.90 0.19 -25.95
C PHE A 137 -3.39 1.62 -25.84
N ILE A 138 -2.61 2.06 -26.83
CA ILE A 138 -1.96 3.37 -26.87
C ILE A 138 -2.76 4.30 -27.78
N GLY A 139 -3.22 5.42 -27.23
CA GLY A 139 -4.02 6.40 -27.99
C GLY A 139 -4.53 7.55 -27.11
N PRO A 140 -5.10 8.62 -27.70
CA PRO A 140 -5.63 9.75 -26.93
C PRO A 140 -6.70 9.31 -25.92
N GLY A 141 -6.50 9.64 -24.64
CA GLY A 141 -7.39 9.18 -23.55
C GLY A 141 -7.18 7.73 -23.10
N GLN A 142 -6.16 7.05 -23.65
CA GLN A 142 -5.71 5.71 -23.25
C GLN A 142 -4.26 5.77 -22.75
N THR A 143 -3.55 4.63 -22.71
CA THR A 143 -2.15 4.56 -22.26
C THR A 143 -1.29 5.51 -23.08
N GLN A 144 -0.51 6.35 -22.41
CA GLN A 144 0.49 7.21 -23.05
C GLN A 144 1.88 6.61 -22.83
N VAL A 145 2.76 6.76 -23.82
CA VAL A 145 4.12 6.23 -23.74
C VAL A 145 5.13 7.32 -24.09
N ARG A 146 6.15 7.47 -23.24
CA ARG A 146 7.33 8.30 -23.53
C ARG A 146 8.59 7.44 -23.46
N VAL A 147 9.36 7.43 -24.55
CA VAL A 147 10.67 6.77 -24.61
C VAL A 147 11.77 7.81 -24.55
N ARG A 148 12.72 7.65 -23.63
CA ARG A 148 13.91 8.50 -23.50
C ARG A 148 15.16 7.64 -23.52
N ARG A 149 15.97 7.80 -24.56
CA ARG A 149 17.33 7.26 -24.61
C ARG A 149 18.30 8.17 -23.85
N ARG A 150 19.22 7.60 -23.08
CA ARG A 150 20.32 8.30 -22.40
C ARG A 150 21.63 7.54 -22.65
N GLY A 151 22.55 8.12 -23.42
CA GLY A 151 23.90 7.60 -23.66
C GLY A 151 24.95 8.53 -23.11
#